data_AF-A0A1G8J6K1-F1
#
_entry.id   AF-A0A1G8J6K1-F1
#
_cell.length_a   1.000
_cell.length_b   1.000
_cell.length_c   1.000
_cell.angle_alpha   90.00
_cell.angle_beta   90.00
_cell.angle_gamma   90.00
#
_symmetry.space_group_name_H-M   'P 1'
#
loop_
_entity.id
_entity.type
_entity.pdbx_description
1 polymer ?
#
loop_
_entity_poly.entity_id
_entity_poly.type
_entity_poly.pdbx_seq_one_letter_code
_entity_poly.pdbx_strand_id
1 'polypeptide(L)'
;MMLAGAAEASDGVSPEALASMDTCLVESATGRDVANTTIICFNEARAACQGAVLACEQEMTAAVAERADGLMERMPSELEGVPEFAKDRYLEILSDIEAGAVDLCADVPEAGQISCAYRAEALRFAKLRSLASQIDPRFLIP
;
A
#
# COMPACT_ATOMS: atom_id res chain seq x y z
N MET A 1 -17.94 26.61 -36.16
CA MET A 1 -18.97 26.41 -35.12
C MET A 1 -18.79 25.02 -34.55
N MET A 2 -18.82 24.93 -33.21
CA MET A 2 -18.85 23.75 -32.33
C MET A 2 -17.55 22.92 -32.29
N LEU A 3 -16.73 22.93 -31.22
CA LEU A 3 -16.89 22.67 -29.76
C LEU A 3 -16.52 21.23 -29.38
N ALA A 4 -15.53 21.18 -28.48
CA ALA A 4 -15.40 20.26 -27.35
C ALA A 4 -15.15 18.77 -27.65
N GLY A 5 -13.90 18.40 -27.39
CA GLY A 5 -13.50 17.08 -26.93
C GLY A 5 -12.15 17.26 -26.26
N ALA A 6 -12.11 18.06 -25.19
CA ALA A 6 -10.98 17.97 -24.26
C ALA A 6 -10.98 16.52 -23.78
N ALA A 7 -9.96 15.75 -24.17
CA ALA A 7 -9.65 14.52 -23.49
C ALA A 7 -9.52 14.92 -22.02
N GLU A 8 -10.46 14.46 -21.20
CA GLU A 8 -10.38 14.59 -19.76
C GLU A 8 -9.04 13.99 -19.37
N ALA A 9 -8.09 14.86 -19.03
CA ALA A 9 -6.93 14.45 -18.30
C ALA A 9 -7.50 13.89 -16.99
N SER A 10 -7.51 12.56 -16.88
CA SER A 10 -7.71 11.88 -15.62
C SER A 10 -6.65 12.43 -14.67
N ASP A 11 -7.02 13.40 -13.82
CA ASP A 11 -6.16 14.07 -12.82
C ASP A 11 -5.73 13.12 -11.68
N GLY A 12 -5.85 11.81 -11.89
CA GLY A 12 -5.53 10.72 -10.99
C GLY A 12 -4.25 9.98 -11.34
N VAL A 13 -4.00 8.89 -10.63
CA VAL A 13 -2.95 7.92 -10.97
C VAL A 13 -3.33 7.23 -12.28
N SER A 14 -2.38 7.14 -13.22
CA SER A 14 -2.67 6.45 -14.48
C SER A 14 -2.80 4.95 -14.25
N PRO A 15 -3.68 4.23 -14.98
CA PRO A 15 -3.77 2.78 -14.90
C PRO A 15 -2.41 2.09 -15.15
N GLU A 16 -1.58 2.67 -16.01
CA GLU A 16 -0.22 2.17 -16.25
C GLU A 16 0.65 2.27 -15.00
N ALA A 17 0.55 3.35 -14.21
CA ALA A 17 1.32 3.50 -12.98
C ALA A 17 0.95 2.44 -11.93
N LEU A 18 -0.34 2.11 -11.79
CA LEU A 18 -0.79 1.01 -10.91
C LEU A 18 -0.33 -0.35 -11.44
N ALA A 19 -0.41 -0.58 -12.74
CA ALA A 19 0.05 -1.84 -13.34
C ALA A 19 1.57 -2.03 -13.18
N SER A 20 2.36 -0.97 -13.33
CA SER A 20 3.81 -0.98 -13.08
C SER A 20 4.12 -1.23 -11.61
N MET A 21 3.38 -0.61 -10.70
CA MET A 21 3.48 -0.87 -9.27
C MET A 21 3.21 -2.36 -8.95
N ASP A 22 2.11 -2.91 -9.46
CA ASP A 22 1.75 -4.32 -9.22
C ASP A 22 2.81 -5.28 -9.79
N THR A 23 3.36 -4.95 -10.97
CA THR A 23 4.48 -5.71 -11.54
C THR A 23 5.71 -5.67 -10.64
N CYS A 24 6.11 -4.49 -10.17
CA CYS A 24 7.23 -4.32 -9.22
C CYS A 24 6.99 -5.10 -7.92
N LEU A 25 5.76 -5.08 -7.41
CA LEU A 25 5.35 -5.81 -6.22
C LEU A 25 5.44 -7.33 -6.42
N VAL A 26 5.09 -7.86 -7.59
CA VAL A 26 5.24 -9.29 -7.92
C VAL A 26 6.71 -9.68 -8.07
N GLU A 27 7.50 -8.89 -8.81
CA GLU A 27 8.92 -9.15 -9.01
C GLU A 27 9.71 -9.14 -7.70
N SER A 28 9.32 -8.26 -6.76
CA SER A 28 9.97 -8.14 -5.46
C SER A 28 9.49 -9.13 -4.40
N ALA A 29 8.51 -10.01 -4.70
CA ALA A 29 7.94 -10.96 -3.75
C ALA A 29 8.97 -11.94 -3.16
N THR A 30 10.06 -12.22 -3.88
CA THR A 30 11.14 -13.11 -3.41
C THR A 30 12.37 -12.36 -2.90
N GLY A 31 12.26 -11.03 -2.77
CA GLY A 31 13.34 -10.18 -2.29
C GLY A 31 13.68 -10.46 -0.82
N ARG A 32 14.96 -10.22 -0.45
CA ARG A 32 15.38 -10.33 0.96
C ARG A 32 14.79 -9.23 1.86
N ASP A 33 14.33 -8.13 1.27
CA ASP A 33 13.85 -6.95 1.99
C ASP A 33 12.50 -6.49 1.42
N VAL A 34 11.48 -7.35 1.57
CA VAL A 34 10.14 -7.16 1.01
C VAL A 34 9.51 -5.85 1.45
N ALA A 35 9.73 -5.40 2.69
CA ALA A 35 9.20 -4.14 3.19
C ALA A 35 9.77 -2.95 2.41
N ASN A 36 11.10 -2.89 2.30
CA ASN A 36 11.77 -1.79 1.61
C ASN A 36 11.48 -1.78 0.11
N THR A 37 11.48 -2.95 -0.56
CA THR A 37 11.13 -3.03 -1.98
C THR A 37 9.68 -2.61 -2.23
N THR A 38 8.76 -2.92 -1.30
CA THR A 38 7.37 -2.46 -1.38
C THR A 38 7.29 -0.93 -1.34
N ILE A 39 8.02 -0.29 -0.43
CA ILE A 39 8.07 1.18 -0.32
C ILE A 39 8.65 1.81 -1.59
N ILE A 40 9.68 1.18 -2.17
CA ILE A 40 10.28 1.63 -3.44
C ILE A 40 9.25 1.59 -4.56
N CYS A 41 8.55 0.47 -4.76
CA CYS A 41 7.53 0.33 -5.81
C CYS A 41 6.44 1.42 -5.71
N PHE A 42 6.02 1.77 -4.48
CA PHE A 42 5.05 2.83 -4.27
C PHE A 42 5.58 4.23 -4.57
N ASN A 43 6.81 4.53 -4.15
CA ASN A 43 7.40 5.83 -4.42
C ASN A 43 7.63 6.06 -5.92
N GLU A 44 7.95 5.00 -6.67
CA GLU A 44 8.05 5.06 -8.13
C GLU A 44 6.69 5.33 -8.78
N ALA A 45 5.63 4.65 -8.35
CA ALA A 45 4.27 4.89 -8.83
C ALA A 45 3.80 6.32 -8.53
N ARG A 46 4.06 6.81 -7.31
CA ARG A 46 3.77 8.20 -6.91
C ARG A 46 4.54 9.21 -7.75
N ALA A 47 5.79 8.92 -8.12
CA ALA A 47 6.59 9.83 -8.95
C ALA A 47 6.02 9.99 -10.38
N ALA A 48 5.19 9.05 -10.84
CA ALA A 48 4.51 9.14 -12.13
C ALA A 48 3.31 10.10 -12.13
N CYS A 49 2.94 10.67 -10.98
CA CYS A 49 1.81 11.59 -10.86
C CYS A 49 2.19 12.99 -11.38
N GLN A 50 1.85 13.25 -12.64
CA GLN A 50 2.25 14.47 -13.38
C GLN A 50 1.49 15.73 -12.93
N GLY A 51 1.83 16.26 -11.75
CA GLY A 51 1.39 17.59 -11.29
C GLY A 51 0.13 17.62 -10.42
N ALA A 52 -0.69 16.56 -10.44
CA ALA A 52 -1.86 16.39 -9.56
C ALA A 52 -1.55 15.49 -8.35
N VAL A 53 -0.45 15.79 -7.64
CA VAL A 53 0.10 14.91 -6.58
C VAL A 53 -0.94 14.56 -5.50
N LEU A 54 -1.80 15.49 -5.10
CA LEU A 54 -2.80 15.24 -4.06
C LEU A 54 -3.92 14.28 -4.51
N ALA A 55 -4.45 14.47 -5.71
CA ALA A 55 -5.49 13.59 -6.27
C ALA A 55 -4.93 12.18 -6.51
N CYS A 56 -3.71 12.10 -7.03
CA CYS A 56 -2.98 10.84 -7.14
C CYS A 56 -2.75 10.18 -5.77
N GLU A 57 -2.30 10.92 -4.74
CA GLU A 57 -2.11 10.36 -3.40
C GLU A 57 -3.42 9.83 -2.82
N GLN A 58 -4.56 10.48 -3.07
CA GLN A 58 -5.88 9.97 -2.64
C GLN A 58 -6.21 8.62 -3.30
N GLU A 59 -6.07 8.53 -4.62
CA GLU A 59 -6.32 7.28 -5.36
C GLU A 59 -5.35 6.18 -4.96
N MET A 60 -4.06 6.51 -4.83
CA MET A 60 -3.05 5.57 -4.35
C MET A 60 -3.35 5.12 -2.92
N THR A 61 -3.79 6.02 -2.03
CA THR A 61 -4.16 5.64 -0.65
C THR A 61 -5.27 4.60 -0.67
N ALA A 62 -6.32 4.81 -1.45
CA ALA A 62 -7.41 3.85 -1.58
C ALA A 62 -6.93 2.51 -2.17
N ALA A 63 -6.13 2.57 -3.23
CA ALA A 63 -5.58 1.41 -3.91
C ALA A 63 -4.64 0.58 -3.00
N VAL A 64 -3.86 1.24 -2.15
CA VAL A 64 -3.00 0.58 -1.16
C VAL A 64 -3.81 -0.04 -0.04
N ALA A 65 -4.83 0.68 0.47
CA ALA A 65 -5.73 0.17 1.50
C ALA A 65 -6.45 -1.11 1.03
N GLU A 66 -7.01 -1.11 -0.19
CA GLU A 66 -7.66 -2.29 -0.78
C GLU A 66 -6.71 -3.49 -0.87
N ARG A 67 -5.46 -3.27 -1.29
CA ARG A 67 -4.44 -4.33 -1.35
C ARG A 67 -4.08 -4.86 0.03
N ALA A 68 -4.00 -3.99 1.03
CA ALA A 68 -3.73 -4.38 2.41
C ALA A 68 -4.88 -5.19 3.01
N ASP A 69 -6.12 -4.79 2.78
CA ASP A 69 -7.30 -5.50 3.23
C ASP A 69 -7.42 -6.87 2.55
N GLY A 70 -7.23 -6.94 1.23
CA GLY A 70 -7.21 -8.22 0.50
C GLY A 70 -6.04 -9.14 0.88
N LEU A 71 -4.91 -8.60 1.33
CA LEU A 71 -3.83 -9.42 1.90
C LEU A 71 -4.24 -9.96 3.27
N MET A 72 -4.81 -9.12 4.13
CA MET A 72 -5.32 -9.51 5.45
C MET A 72 -6.37 -10.62 5.37
N GLU A 73 -7.31 -10.55 4.43
CA GLU A 73 -8.34 -11.56 4.22
C GLU A 73 -7.79 -12.94 3.84
N ARG A 74 -6.65 -12.98 3.15
CA ARG A 74 -6.00 -14.22 2.71
C ARG A 74 -5.06 -14.80 3.76
N MET A 75 -4.61 -13.99 4.72
CA MET A 75 -3.74 -14.45 5.80
C MET A 75 -4.51 -15.35 6.78
N PRO A 76 -3.86 -16.37 7.36
CA PRO A 76 -4.53 -17.29 8.28
C PRO A 76 -5.05 -16.56 9.52
N SER A 77 -6.35 -16.70 9.79
CA SER A 77 -7.02 -16.17 10.99
C SER A 77 -6.65 -16.96 12.24
N GLU A 78 -6.47 -18.27 12.10
CA GLU A 78 -5.97 -19.15 13.13
C GLU A 78 -4.48 -19.37 12.88
N LEU A 79 -3.63 -18.80 13.74
CA LEU A 79 -2.18 -18.90 13.63
C LEU A 79 -1.65 -20.32 13.94
N GLU A 80 -2.49 -21.35 13.91
CA GLU A 80 -2.08 -22.73 14.16
C GLU A 80 -1.06 -23.18 13.09
N GLY A 81 0.09 -23.71 13.53
CA GLY A 81 1.21 -24.04 12.64
C GLY A 81 2.10 -22.87 12.18
N VAL A 82 1.73 -21.62 12.46
CA VAL A 82 2.62 -20.45 12.22
C VAL A 82 3.74 -20.43 13.28
N PRO A 83 5.02 -20.26 12.89
CA PRO A 83 6.12 -20.12 13.85
C PRO A 83 5.90 -18.98 14.84
N GLU A 84 6.32 -19.16 16.10
CA GLU A 84 6.05 -18.21 17.19
C GLU A 84 6.61 -16.81 16.91
N PHE A 85 7.80 -16.70 16.32
CA PHE A 85 8.35 -15.41 15.89
C PHE A 85 7.46 -14.69 14.86
N ALA A 86 6.76 -15.43 13.99
CA ALA A 86 5.86 -14.86 12.99
C ALA A 86 4.50 -14.52 13.61
N LYS A 87 4.07 -15.24 14.65
CA LYS A 87 2.87 -14.91 15.44
C LYS A 87 3.05 -13.62 16.23
N ASP A 88 4.17 -13.49 16.93
CA ASP A 88 4.48 -12.28 17.70
C ASP A 88 4.55 -11.07 16.76
N ARG A 89 5.20 -11.23 15.60
CA ARG A 89 5.22 -10.18 14.56
C ARG A 89 3.84 -9.89 13.96
N TYR A 90 2.98 -10.90 13.81
CA TYR A 90 1.62 -10.73 13.33
C TYR A 90 0.80 -9.86 14.30
N LEU A 91 0.86 -10.19 15.59
CA LEU A 91 0.17 -9.44 16.64
C LEU A 91 0.77 -8.05 16.84
N GLU A 92 2.10 -7.88 16.74
CA GLU A 92 2.77 -6.59 16.79
C GLU A 92 2.32 -5.69 15.63
N ILE A 93 2.30 -6.20 14.39
CA ILE A 93 1.89 -5.42 13.22
C ILE A 93 0.40 -5.07 13.29
N LEU A 94 -0.46 -5.99 13.73
CA LEU A 94 -1.87 -5.69 13.95
C LEU A 94 -2.07 -4.64 15.04
N SER A 95 -1.38 -4.78 16.17
CA SER A 95 -1.44 -3.80 17.25
C SER A 95 -0.89 -2.44 16.82
N ASP A 96 0.17 -2.40 16.01
CA ASP A 96 0.73 -1.17 15.43
C ASP A 96 -0.27 -0.50 14.49
N ILE A 97 -0.99 -1.30 13.68
CA ILE A 97 -2.03 -0.81 12.78
C ILE A 97 -3.21 -0.31 13.60
N GLU A 98 -3.71 -1.03 14.60
CA GLU A 98 -4.84 -0.59 15.42
C GLU A 98 -4.50 0.62 16.30
N ALA A 99 -3.28 0.66 16.86
CA ALA A 99 -2.81 1.78 17.67
C ALA A 99 -2.43 3.01 16.83
N GLY A 100 -2.11 2.83 15.54
CA GLY A 100 -1.74 3.90 14.62
C GLY A 100 -2.89 4.39 13.73
N ALA A 101 -3.75 3.51 13.23
CA ALA A 101 -4.70 3.82 12.15
C ALA A 101 -5.88 4.70 12.59
N VAL A 102 -6.23 4.70 13.87
CA VAL A 102 -7.41 5.45 14.31
C VAL A 102 -7.15 6.96 14.32
N ASP A 103 -5.90 7.42 14.56
CA ASP A 103 -5.62 8.86 14.75
C ASP A 103 -4.25 9.38 14.22
N LEU A 104 -3.43 8.60 13.51
CA LEU A 104 -2.04 9.02 13.14
C LEU A 104 -1.94 10.40 12.47
N CYS A 105 -2.95 10.75 11.67
CA CYS A 105 -2.99 11.97 10.89
C CYS A 105 -3.99 13.01 11.43
N ALA A 106 -4.64 12.75 12.58
CA ALA A 106 -5.68 13.62 13.14
C ALA A 106 -5.16 15.02 13.50
N ASP A 107 -3.92 15.11 14.01
CA ASP A 107 -3.26 16.37 14.36
C ASP A 107 -2.49 17.00 13.19
N VAL A 108 -2.48 16.37 12.01
CA VAL A 108 -1.79 16.91 10.83
C VAL A 108 -2.67 17.99 10.21
N PRO A 109 -2.11 19.17 9.86
CA PRO A 109 -2.86 20.20 9.15
C PRO A 109 -3.49 19.65 7.85
N GLU A 110 -4.68 20.10 7.50
CA GLU A 110 -5.47 19.61 6.34
C GLU A 110 -4.63 19.46 5.05
N ALA A 111 -3.76 20.44 4.77
CA ALA A 111 -2.86 20.45 3.62
C ALA A 111 -1.86 19.27 3.57
N GLY A 112 -1.57 18.62 4.69
CA GLY A 112 -0.66 17.48 4.81
C GLY A 112 -1.36 16.16 5.15
N GLN A 113 -2.67 16.15 5.42
CA GLN A 113 -3.39 14.96 5.85
C GLN A 113 -3.38 13.86 4.79
N ILE A 114 -3.59 14.22 3.51
CA ILE A 114 -3.58 13.26 2.39
C ILE A 114 -2.21 12.58 2.28
N SER A 115 -1.13 13.36 2.27
CA SER A 115 0.22 12.80 2.20
C SER A 115 0.59 11.97 3.44
N CYS A 116 0.05 12.31 4.61
CA CYS A 116 0.18 11.51 5.82
C CYS A 116 -0.55 10.16 5.69
N ALA A 117 -1.82 10.19 5.27
CA ALA A 117 -2.65 9.00 5.09
C ALA A 117 -2.03 8.05 4.06
N TYR A 118 -1.59 8.57 2.92
CA TYR A 118 -0.85 7.81 1.91
C TYR A 118 0.37 7.09 2.49
N ARG A 119 1.21 7.81 3.24
CA ARG A 119 2.43 7.24 3.84
C ARG A 119 2.10 6.20 4.90
N ALA A 120 1.05 6.43 5.69
CA ALA A 120 0.59 5.49 6.71
C ALA A 120 0.12 4.18 6.06
N GLU A 121 -0.71 4.25 5.02
CA GLU A 121 -1.19 3.06 4.30
C GLU A 121 -0.06 2.34 3.54
N ALA A 122 0.86 3.08 2.90
CA ALA A 122 2.02 2.48 2.24
C ALA A 122 2.90 1.71 3.24
N LEU A 123 3.11 2.26 4.43
CA LEU A 123 3.85 1.60 5.50
C LEU A 123 3.10 0.38 6.05
N ARG A 124 1.78 0.50 6.27
CA ARG A 124 0.91 -0.61 6.68
C ARG A 124 1.02 -1.77 5.72
N PHE A 125 0.85 -1.53 4.42
CA PHE A 125 0.95 -2.59 3.41
C PHE A 125 2.36 -3.20 3.33
N ALA A 126 3.41 -2.39 3.43
CA ALA A 126 4.79 -2.91 3.45
C ALA A 126 5.05 -3.83 4.64
N LYS A 127 4.56 -3.48 5.84
CA LYS A 127 4.62 -4.34 7.03
C LYS A 127 3.86 -5.65 6.81
N LEU A 128 2.62 -5.58 6.31
CA LEU A 128 1.79 -6.76 6.04
C LEU A 128 2.44 -7.70 5.02
N ARG A 129 3.02 -7.17 3.94
CA ARG A 129 3.76 -7.97 2.96
C ARG A 129 5.00 -8.61 3.56
N SER A 130 5.77 -7.90 4.37
CA SER A 130 6.93 -8.50 5.04
C SER A 130 6.52 -9.65 5.96
N LEU A 131 5.42 -9.50 6.68
CA LEU A 131 4.86 -10.55 7.52
C LEU A 131 4.37 -11.75 6.70
N ALA A 132 3.57 -11.51 5.67
CA ALA A 132 3.08 -12.53 4.77
C ALA A 132 4.24 -13.35 4.15
N SER A 133 5.33 -12.68 3.75
CA SER A 133 6.54 -13.33 3.22
C SER A 133 7.23 -14.28 4.21
N GLN A 134 7.12 -14.00 5.51
CA GLN A 134 7.71 -14.81 6.58
C GLN A 134 6.85 -16.03 6.91
N ILE A 135 5.52 -15.93 6.74
CA ILE A 135 4.59 -17.04 6.94
C ILE A 135 4.66 -17.99 5.74
N ASP A 136 4.36 -17.48 4.53
CA ASP A 136 4.45 -18.19 3.27
C ASP A 136 4.56 -17.19 2.11
N PRO A 137 5.68 -17.18 1.35
CA PRO A 137 5.87 -16.27 0.22
C PRO A 137 4.75 -16.29 -0.83
N ARG A 138 3.96 -17.38 -0.92
CA ARG A 138 2.82 -17.47 -1.85
C ARG A 138 1.73 -16.44 -1.56
N PHE A 139 1.63 -15.90 -0.34
CA PHE A 139 0.67 -14.85 -0.01
C PHE A 139 0.95 -13.51 -0.71
N LEU A 140 2.18 -13.28 -1.19
CA LEU A 140 2.58 -12.03 -1.85
C LEU A 140 2.14 -11.94 -3.32
N ILE A 141 1.69 -13.06 -3.87
CA ILE A 141 1.16 -13.15 -5.23
C ILE A 141 -0.36 -12.97 -5.13
N PRO A 142 -0.97 -12.07 -5.93
CA PRO A 142 -2.43 -11.87 -5.98
C PRO A 142 -3.21 -13.17 -6.18
#